data_AF-A0A522VDN6-F1
#
_entry.id   AF-A0A522VDN6-F1
#
_cell.length_a   1.000
_cell.length_b   1.000
_cell.length_c   1.000
_cell.angle_alpha   90.00
_cell.angle_beta   90.00
_cell.angle_gamma   90.00
#
_symmetry.space_group_name_H-M   'P 1'
#
loop_
_entity.id
_entity.type
_entity.pdbx_description
1 polymer ?
#
loop_
_entity_poly.entity_id
_entity_poly.type
_entity_poly.pdbx_seq_one_letter_code
_entity_poly.pdbx_strand_id
1 'polypeptide(L)'
;MLNITSQQLAELLIGIARAQAAVIHGVDNANPGIKTQNIVPALQNAAHLRDHPEPTLTDLPVRILLTSQGRVPPDPAVVARDLERLLAGVSGAAAAASPADASTAIAGPAGGGDLDFSSPAS
;
A
#
# COMPACT_ATOMS: atom_id res chain seq x y z
N MET A 1 -6.26 -20.46 18.65
CA MET A 1 -6.00 -19.30 17.78
C MET A 1 -6.94 -18.18 18.19
N LEU A 2 -6.45 -16.95 18.26
CA LEU A 2 -7.29 -15.78 18.54
C LEU A 2 -8.14 -15.48 17.28
N ASN A 3 -9.46 -15.46 17.42
CA ASN A 3 -10.37 -15.17 16.31
C ASN A 3 -10.78 -13.69 16.38
N ILE A 4 -10.09 -12.82 15.63
CA ILE A 4 -10.36 -11.38 15.60
C ILE A 4 -11.39 -11.06 14.51
N THR A 5 -12.42 -10.27 14.84
CA THR A 5 -13.41 -9.81 13.86
C THR A 5 -12.89 -8.59 13.09
N SER A 6 -13.44 -8.30 11.90
CA SER A 6 -13.11 -7.08 11.14
C SER A 6 -13.36 -5.81 11.96
N GLN A 7 -14.41 -5.81 12.78
CA GLN A 7 -14.71 -4.72 13.72
C GLN A 7 -13.61 -4.53 14.77
N GLN A 8 -13.16 -5.61 15.41
CA GLN A 8 -12.07 -5.56 16.39
C GLN A 8 -10.74 -5.15 15.76
N LEU A 9 -10.47 -5.61 14.54
CA LEU A 9 -9.29 -5.20 13.79
C LEU A 9 -9.35 -3.72 13.41
N ALA A 10 -10.52 -3.21 13.00
CA ALA A 10 -10.73 -1.80 12.71
C ALA A 10 -10.47 -0.93 13.95
N GLU A 11 -11.04 -1.30 15.10
CA GLU A 11 -10.81 -0.61 16.38
C GLU A 11 -9.33 -0.62 16.78
N LEU A 12 -8.63 -1.74 16.58
CA LEU A 12 -7.20 -1.85 16.83
C LEU A 12 -6.38 -0.95 15.91
N LEU A 13 -6.67 -0.96 14.60
CA LEU A 13 -5.99 -0.09 13.62
C LEU A 13 -6.21 1.39 13.93
N ILE A 14 -7.43 1.78 14.33
CA ILE A 14 -7.73 3.14 14.76
C ILE A 14 -6.96 3.50 16.03
N GLY A 15 -6.87 2.57 17.00
CA GLY A 15 -6.06 2.75 18.21
C GLY A 15 -4.57 2.97 17.89
N ILE A 16 -4.01 2.19 16.97
CA ILE A 16 -2.63 2.34 16.50
C ILE A 16 -2.43 3.70 15.81
N ALA A 17 -3.34 4.08 14.91
CA ALA A 17 -3.30 5.37 14.24
C ALA A 17 -3.34 6.55 15.24
N ARG A 18 -4.16 6.46 16.29
CA ARG A 18 -4.21 7.45 17.37
C ARG A 18 -2.88 7.54 18.14
N ALA A 19 -2.26 6.41 18.45
CA ALA A 19 -0.95 6.39 19.11
C ALA A 19 0.14 7.04 18.22
N GLN A 20 0.15 6.72 16.93
CA GLN A 20 1.06 7.32 15.95
C GLN A 20 0.81 8.83 15.80
N ALA A 21 -0.46 9.27 15.81
CA ALA A 21 -0.80 10.69 15.80
C ALA A 21 -0.23 11.43 17.02
N ALA A 22 -0.26 10.81 18.21
CA ALA A 22 0.34 11.38 19.41
C ALA A 22 1.87 11.50 19.29
N VAL A 23 2.55 10.51 18.69
CA VAL A 23 3.98 10.57 18.40
C VAL A 23 4.30 11.71 17.43
N ILE A 24 3.55 11.82 16.32
CA ILE A 24 3.72 12.90 15.33
C ILE A 24 3.55 14.27 16.00
N HIS A 25 2.54 14.41 16.85
CA HIS A 25 2.31 15.65 17.61
C HIS A 25 3.48 15.96 18.57
N GLY A 26 4.01 14.96 19.26
CA GLY A 26 5.20 15.14 20.10
C GLY A 26 6.44 15.60 19.32
N VAL A 27 6.66 15.01 18.15
CA VAL A 27 7.77 15.40 17.25
C VAL A 27 7.58 16.82 16.70
N ASP A 28 6.36 17.19 16.32
CA ASP A 28 6.05 18.54 15.83
C ASP A 28 6.18 19.60 16.93
N ASN A 29 5.85 19.27 18.18
CA ASN A 29 6.11 20.16 19.32
C ASN A 29 7.61 20.37 19.58
N ALA A 30 8.44 19.35 19.35
CA ALA A 30 9.88 19.45 19.49
C ALA A 30 10.55 20.17 18.30
N ASN A 31 9.96 20.09 17.11
CA ASN A 31 10.43 20.77 15.90
C ASN A 31 9.25 21.34 15.10
N PRO A 32 8.81 22.58 15.40
CA PRO A 32 7.61 23.16 14.82
C PRO A 32 7.62 23.18 13.28
N GLY A 33 6.60 22.59 12.68
CA GLY A 33 6.41 22.57 11.22
C GLY A 33 6.95 21.31 10.55
N ILE A 34 7.66 20.43 11.27
CA ILE A 34 8.13 19.16 10.69
C ILE A 34 6.96 18.28 10.24
N LYS A 35 5.80 18.35 10.91
CA LYS A 35 4.59 17.63 10.50
C LYS A 35 4.16 18.00 9.08
N THR A 36 4.03 19.30 8.80
CA THR A 36 3.52 19.79 7.51
C THR A 36 4.58 19.72 6.41
N GLN A 37 5.84 19.96 6.75
CA GLN A 37 6.94 20.00 5.76
C GLN A 37 7.45 18.63 5.35
N ASN A 38 7.41 17.62 6.24
CA ASN A 38 8.07 16.33 6.01
C ASN A 38 7.12 15.14 6.21
N ILE A 39 6.46 15.07 7.36
CA ILE A 39 5.70 13.87 7.76
C ILE A 39 4.46 13.68 6.89
N VAL A 40 3.63 14.72 6.74
CA VAL A 40 2.38 14.62 5.95
C VAL A 40 2.67 14.26 4.49
N PRO A 41 3.63 14.89 3.77
CA PRO A 41 3.99 14.47 2.42
C PRO A 41 4.46 13.01 2.35
N ALA A 42 5.27 12.55 3.30
CA ALA A 42 5.72 11.16 3.35
C ALA A 42 4.55 10.18 3.55
N LEU A 43 3.60 10.51 4.42
CA LEU A 43 2.38 9.72 4.62
C LEU A 43 1.48 9.72 3.39
N GLN A 44 1.34 10.86 2.69
CA GLN A 44 0.56 10.94 1.45
C GLN A 44 1.14 10.06 0.34
N ASN A 45 2.47 10.02 0.21
CA ASN A 45 3.15 9.14 -0.73
C ASN A 45 2.91 7.67 -0.36
N ALA A 46 3.08 7.29 0.91
CA ALA A 46 2.86 5.93 1.38
C ALA A 46 1.39 5.47 1.29
N ALA A 47 0.44 6.41 1.33
CA ALA A 47 -0.98 6.12 1.20
C ALA A 47 -1.43 5.85 -0.25
N HIS A 48 -0.55 6.05 -1.25
CA HIS A 48 -0.85 5.81 -2.68
C HIS A 48 -2.18 6.44 -3.14
N LEU A 49 -2.55 7.60 -2.60
CA LEU A 49 -3.86 8.24 -2.84
C LEU A 49 -4.09 8.60 -4.31
N ARG A 50 -3.01 8.75 -5.08
CA ARG A 50 -3.05 9.10 -6.50
C ARG A 50 -3.18 7.88 -7.40
N ASP A 51 -2.58 6.76 -6.99
CA ASP A 51 -2.50 5.54 -7.79
C ASP A 51 -3.68 4.61 -7.50
N HIS A 52 -4.15 4.58 -6.25
CA HIS A 52 -5.23 3.72 -5.79
C HIS A 52 -6.39 4.56 -5.24
N PRO A 53 -7.48 4.79 -6.00
CA PRO A 53 -8.65 5.49 -5.46
C PRO A 53 -9.25 4.72 -4.28
N GLU A 54 -9.37 3.41 -4.43
CA GLU A 54 -9.80 2.48 -3.38
C GLU A 54 -8.62 2.04 -2.50
N PRO A 55 -8.80 1.95 -1.17
CA PRO A 55 -7.74 1.48 -0.28
C PRO A 55 -7.47 -0.01 -0.51
N THR A 56 -6.19 -0.38 -0.49
CA THR A 56 -5.65 -1.74 -0.43
C THR A 56 -5.32 -2.13 1.01
N LEU A 57 -4.97 -3.39 1.29
CA LEU A 57 -4.55 -3.78 2.65
C LEU A 57 -3.27 -3.07 3.11
N THR A 58 -2.36 -2.77 2.19
CA THR A 58 -1.03 -2.23 2.51
C THR A 58 -1.05 -0.74 2.81
N ASP A 59 -1.95 0.01 2.18
CA ASP A 59 -2.06 1.47 2.36
C ASP A 59 -3.18 1.86 3.34
N LEU A 60 -4.14 0.97 3.63
CA LEU A 60 -5.23 1.23 4.59
C LEU A 60 -4.74 1.77 5.95
N PRO A 61 -3.71 1.21 6.62
CA PRO A 61 -3.24 1.75 7.89
C PRO A 61 -2.76 3.21 7.80
N VAL A 62 -2.08 3.54 6.70
CA VAL A 62 -1.55 4.90 6.46
C VAL A 62 -2.70 5.88 6.17
N ARG A 63 -3.72 5.44 5.43
CA ARG A 63 -4.93 6.24 5.18
C ARG A 63 -5.71 6.51 6.46
N ILE A 64 -5.85 5.51 7.34
CA ILE A 64 -6.46 5.69 8.67
C ILE A 64 -5.66 6.71 9.48
N LEU A 65 -4.32 6.61 9.47
CA LEU A 65 -3.45 7.59 10.12
C LEU A 65 -3.65 9.00 9.56
N LEU A 66 -3.68 9.18 8.24
CA LEU A 66 -3.95 10.48 7.60
C LEU A 66 -5.31 11.06 8.02
N THR A 67 -6.37 10.24 8.02
CA THR A 67 -7.70 10.65 8.49
C THR A 67 -7.66 11.09 9.95
N SER A 68 -6.92 10.37 10.81
CA SER A 68 -6.75 10.74 12.22
C SER A 68 -6.00 12.06 12.45
N GLN A 69 -5.28 12.58 11.45
CA GLN A 69 -4.65 13.91 11.50
C GLN A 69 -5.66 15.04 11.25
N GLY A 70 -6.85 14.73 10.73
CA GLY A 70 -7.93 15.67 10.50
C GLY A 70 -8.74 15.98 11.76
N ARG A 71 -9.81 16.77 11.59
CA ARG A 71 -10.73 17.11 12.70
C ARG A 71 -11.71 15.98 13.02
N VAL A 72 -12.07 15.17 12.03
CA VAL A 72 -13.05 14.10 12.16
C VAL A 72 -12.30 12.78 12.32
N PRO A 73 -12.53 12.02 13.41
CA PRO A 73 -11.89 10.73 13.60
C PRO A 73 -12.38 9.71 12.57
N PRO A 74 -11.57 8.68 12.24
CA PRO A 74 -12.00 7.58 11.38
C PRO A 74 -13.21 6.84 11.99
N ASP A 75 -14.21 6.51 11.17
CA ASP A 75 -15.35 5.70 11.59
C ASP A 75 -14.97 4.20 11.57
N PRO A 76 -15.03 3.49 12.71
CA PRO A 76 -14.71 2.07 12.77
C PRO A 76 -15.59 1.21 11.87
N ALA A 77 -16.86 1.58 11.66
CA ALA A 77 -17.76 0.79 10.81
C ALA A 77 -17.36 0.88 9.33
N VAL A 78 -16.84 2.02 8.88
CA VAL A 78 -16.32 2.20 7.52
C VAL A 78 -15.04 1.37 7.34
N VAL A 79 -14.10 1.47 8.28
CA VAL A 79 -12.86 0.69 8.25
C VAL A 79 -13.13 -0.81 8.29
N ALA A 80 -14.11 -1.27 9.08
CA ALA A 80 -14.49 -2.67 9.14
C ALA A 80 -15.02 -3.19 7.79
N ARG A 81 -15.86 -2.39 7.09
CA ARG A 81 -16.34 -2.73 5.73
C ARG A 81 -15.21 -2.79 4.72
N ASP A 82 -14.27 -1.86 4.79
CA ASP A 82 -13.07 -1.88 3.93
C ASP A 82 -12.25 -3.15 4.18
N LEU A 83 -12.03 -3.52 5.44
CA LEU A 83 -11.34 -4.76 5.82
C LEU A 83 -12.07 -6.00 5.31
N GLU A 84 -13.40 -6.07 5.45
CA GLU A 84 -14.20 -7.19 4.93
C GLU A 84 -14.05 -7.32 3.41
N ARG A 85 -14.20 -6.21 2.68
CA ARG A 85 -14.01 -6.18 1.22
C ARG A 85 -12.62 -6.69 0.85
N LEU A 86 -11.59 -6.17 1.53
CA LEU A 86 -10.21 -6.44 1.20
C LEU A 86 -9.78 -7.86 1.54
N LEU A 87 -10.18 -8.37 2.69
CA LEU A 87 -9.87 -9.73 3.14
C LEU A 87 -10.67 -10.78 2.34
N ALA A 88 -11.90 -10.45 1.92
CA ALA A 88 -12.65 -11.29 0.98
C ALA A 88 -11.95 -11.40 -0.39
N GLY A 89 -11.36 -10.31 -0.88
CA GLY A 89 -10.58 -10.28 -2.13
C GLY A 89 -9.27 -11.08 -2.07
N VAL A 90 -8.59 -11.12 -0.91
CA VAL A 90 -7.36 -11.92 -0.71
C VAL A 90 -7.63 -13.43 -0.86
N SER A 91 -8.76 -13.92 -0.35
CA SER A 91 -9.16 -15.32 -0.53
C SER A 91 -9.47 -15.68 -1.99
N GLY A 92 -9.88 -14.71 -2.82
CA GLY A 92 -10.09 -14.90 -4.26
C GLY A 92 -8.81 -14.84 -5.09
N ALA A 93 -7.88 -13.95 -4.74
CA ALA A 93 -6.60 -13.81 -5.45
C ALA A 93 -5.65 -15.01 -5.20
N ALA A 94 -5.66 -15.59 -4.00
CA ALA A 94 -4.90 -16.81 -3.71
C ALA A 94 -5.42 -18.04 -4.49
N ALA A 95 -6.69 -18.07 -4.89
CA ALA A 95 -7.26 -19.12 -5.72
C ALA A 95 -6.99 -18.93 -7.23
N ALA A 96 -6.72 -17.70 -7.67
CA ALA A 96 -6.41 -17.38 -9.07
C ALA A 96 -4.93 -17.61 -9.44
N ALA A 97 -4.04 -17.74 -8.45
CA ALA A 97 -2.65 -18.14 -8.66
C ALA A 97 -2.50 -19.68 -8.72
N SER A 98 -3.14 -20.33 -9.69
CA SER A 98 -2.80 -21.71 -10.07
C SER A 98 -1.58 -21.72 -11.00
N PRO A 99 -0.70 -22.74 -10.94
CA PRO A 99 0.68 -22.70 -11.45
C PRO A 99 0.80 -22.88 -12.99
N ALA A 100 -0.22 -22.53 -13.77
CA ALA A 100 -0.24 -22.80 -15.21
C ALA A 100 0.67 -21.87 -16.03
N ASP A 101 1.19 -20.78 -15.46
CA ASP A 101 2.02 -19.80 -16.20
C ASP A 101 3.54 -20.01 -16.05
N ALA A 102 3.98 -21.10 -15.40
CA ALA A 102 5.40 -21.40 -15.20
C ALA A 102 6.03 -22.23 -16.34
N SER A 103 5.35 -22.44 -17.47
CA SER A 103 5.85 -23.32 -18.54
C SER A 103 5.70 -22.75 -19.95
N THR A 104 6.19 -21.54 -20.23
CA THR A 104 6.72 -21.18 -21.57
C THR A 104 7.68 -19.98 -21.50
N ALA A 105 8.81 -20.08 -20.81
CA ALA A 105 9.89 -19.09 -20.95
C ALA A 105 11.26 -19.70 -20.62
N ILE A 106 11.62 -20.77 -21.33
CA ILE A 106 13.03 -21.16 -21.48
C ILE A 106 13.26 -21.61 -22.91
N ALA A 107 13.41 -20.63 -23.80
CA ALA A 107 14.13 -20.78 -25.06
C ALA A 107 15.33 -19.83 -24.97
N GLY A 108 16.49 -20.39 -24.65
CA GLY A 108 17.75 -19.65 -24.59
C GLY A 108 18.19 -19.16 -25.98
N PRO A 109 19.07 -18.14 -26.06
CA PRO A 109 19.57 -17.67 -27.34
C PRO A 109 20.65 -18.63 -27.86
N ALA A 110 20.30 -19.46 -28.83
CA ALA A 110 21.28 -20.11 -29.70
C ALA A 110 21.71 -19.09 -30.77
N GLY A 111 22.99 -18.72 -30.73
CA GLY A 111 23.57 -17.71 -31.62
C GLY A 111 23.78 -18.18 -33.06
N GLY A 112 24.20 -17.21 -33.88
CA GLY A 112 24.90 -17.44 -35.15
C GLY A 112 24.38 -16.57 -36.30
N GLY A 113 25.24 -15.69 -36.82
CA GLY A 113 25.22 -15.31 -38.23
C GLY A 113 25.16 -13.81 -38.53
N ASP A 114 26.33 -13.23 -38.81
CA ASP A 114 26.62 -12.10 -39.69
C ASP A 114 25.55 -11.04 -39.98
N LEU A 115 25.78 -9.81 -39.49
CA LEU A 115 25.34 -8.59 -40.17
C LEU A 115 26.52 -7.62 -40.25
N ASP A 116 27.17 -7.66 -41.41
CA ASP A 116 28.30 -6.83 -41.85
C ASP A 116 27.95 -5.32 -41.87
N PHE A 117 28.77 -4.50 -41.23
CA PHE A 117 28.65 -3.03 -41.17
C PHE A 117 29.70 -2.30 -42.02
N SER A 118 30.24 -2.93 -43.07
CA SER A 118 31.21 -2.29 -43.97
C SER A 118 30.54 -1.68 -45.20
N SER A 119 30.07 -0.42 -45.12
CA SER A 119 30.05 0.55 -46.25
C SER A 119 29.54 1.94 -45.82
N PRO A 120 30.32 3.01 -46.06
CA PRO A 120 29.75 4.31 -46.41
C PRO A 120 29.80 4.49 -47.94
N ALA A 121 28.64 4.72 -48.55
CA ALA A 121 28.53 5.16 -49.94
C ALA A 121 29.03 6.62 -50.07
N SER A 122 29.75 6.87 -51.17
CA SER A 122 30.40 8.13 -51.55
C SER A 122 29.46 9.31 -51.77
#